data_AF-A0A916SRX9-F1
#
_entry.id   AF-A0A916SRX9-F1
#
_cell.length_a   1.000
_cell.length_b   1.000
_cell.length_c   1.000
_cell.angle_alpha   90.00
_cell.angle_beta   90.00
_cell.angle_gamma   90.00
#
_symmetry.space_group_name_H-M   'P 1'
#
loop_
_entity.id
_entity.type
_entity.pdbx_description
1 polymer ?
#
loop_
_entity_poly.entity_id
_entity_poly.type
_entity_poly.pdbx_seq_one_letter_code
_entity_poly.pdbx_strand_id
1 'polypeptide(L)'
;MNALTAQHTAAPPLRPLLVLTSAVVLAHVLLLQAAPAHWGMEAERALKLRPLITRSIEIKPPSPTAALPAPPPPVQRAAPAVAPRLQQNTASALAKKEPAAIESIASPVPEPTATTTPPTPAPEPRPPVAEAAPATPVAAAGALTIPGSMRLKYSMTGRSRNMDYHASAQLDWLQDGEAYQAGMVVSAFGLGERSMASRGQITGDGLAPTRFLDKSRSERAAHFQPDKGKITFSANSPDVPWQPGAQDRVSVFVQLASLLAGDPAKYPVGSSVSLFTAGPTGADTWTFVVEAEEKLSLPAGEFSAVKLTRKPQRDYDQAVEVWLAPSLAWLPARIRITQHNGDFVDQQLRVAEKPL
;
A
#
# COMPACT_ATOMS: atom_id res chain seq x y z
N MET A 1 -51.39 36.72 21.81
CA MET A 1 -50.80 36.11 23.02
C MET A 1 -51.39 34.71 23.19
N ASN A 2 -50.68 33.66 22.80
CA ASN A 2 -51.04 32.27 23.14
C ASN A 2 -49.83 31.64 23.82
N ALA A 3 -50.01 31.25 25.07
CA ALA A 3 -48.97 30.70 25.94
C ALA A 3 -48.69 29.23 25.58
N LEU A 4 -47.41 28.92 25.43
CA LEU A 4 -46.87 27.56 25.33
C LEU A 4 -47.02 26.86 26.68
N THR A 5 -47.83 25.80 26.73
CA THR A 5 -47.84 24.83 27.84
C THR A 5 -46.63 23.91 27.72
N ALA A 6 -45.63 24.14 28.55
CA ALA A 6 -44.47 23.26 28.69
C ALA A 6 -44.92 21.92 29.32
N GLN A 7 -44.75 20.82 28.60
CA GLN A 7 -44.89 19.48 29.17
C GLN A 7 -43.62 19.18 29.99
N HIS A 8 -43.77 19.09 31.30
CA HIS A 8 -42.72 18.67 32.20
C HIS A 8 -42.61 17.13 32.16
N THR A 9 -41.62 16.60 31.44
CA THR A 9 -41.31 15.16 31.47
C THR A 9 -40.80 14.82 32.87
N ALA A 10 -41.56 14.01 33.61
CA ALA A 10 -41.15 13.54 34.94
C ALA A 10 -39.87 12.72 34.83
N ALA A 11 -38.87 13.03 35.66
CA ALA A 11 -37.62 12.27 35.72
C ALA A 11 -37.92 10.80 36.08
N PRO A 12 -37.28 9.82 35.41
CA PRO A 12 -37.51 8.42 35.71
C PRO A 12 -37.13 8.11 37.17
N PRO A 13 -37.87 7.23 37.86
CA PRO A 13 -37.63 6.95 39.27
C PRO A 13 -36.21 6.39 39.47
N LEU A 14 -35.55 6.79 40.55
CA LEU A 14 -34.16 6.40 40.87
C LEU A 14 -33.94 4.88 40.98
N ARG A 15 -34.98 4.12 41.35
CA ARG A 15 -34.89 2.67 41.57
C ARG A 15 -34.55 1.88 40.29
N PRO A 16 -35.28 2.01 39.17
CA PRO A 16 -34.90 1.32 37.92
C PRO A 16 -33.55 1.79 37.37
N LEU A 17 -33.18 3.05 37.55
CA LEU A 17 -31.85 3.56 37.19
C LEU A 17 -30.74 2.87 37.98
N LEU A 18 -30.91 2.75 39.30
CA LEU A 18 -29.97 2.03 40.16
C LEU A 18 -29.86 0.56 39.75
N VAL A 19 -30.99 -0.13 39.54
CA VAL A 19 -31.00 -1.54 39.10
C VAL A 19 -30.30 -1.72 37.77
N LEU A 20 -30.54 -0.84 36.79
CA LEU A 20 -29.89 -0.89 35.49
C LEU A 20 -28.39 -0.64 35.61
N THR A 21 -27.97 0.37 36.37
CA THR A 21 -26.54 0.64 36.60
C THR A 21 -25.85 -0.53 37.30
N SER A 22 -26.48 -1.14 38.32
CA SER A 22 -25.94 -2.31 39.00
C SER A 22 -25.82 -3.51 38.05
N ALA A 23 -26.81 -3.74 37.18
CA ALA A 23 -26.76 -4.79 36.18
C ALA A 23 -25.64 -4.57 35.15
N VAL A 24 -25.45 -3.34 34.68
CA VAL A 24 -24.38 -2.99 33.73
C VAL A 24 -23.00 -3.15 34.37
N VAL A 25 -22.83 -2.72 35.63
CA VAL A 25 -21.58 -2.90 36.38
C VAL A 25 -21.28 -4.38 36.59
N LEU A 26 -22.29 -5.18 36.98
CA LEU A 26 -22.12 -6.62 37.16
C LEU A 26 -21.73 -7.31 35.84
N ALA A 27 -22.32 -6.90 34.72
CA ALA A 27 -21.96 -7.41 33.40
C ALA A 27 -20.52 -7.05 33.01
N HIS A 28 -20.04 -5.84 33.30
CA HIS A 28 -18.65 -5.45 33.06
C HIS A 28 -17.67 -6.22 33.95
N VAL A 29 -18.01 -6.45 35.22
CA VAL A 29 -17.20 -7.26 36.14
C VAL A 29 -17.11 -8.70 35.67
N LEU A 30 -18.22 -9.31 35.25
CA LEU A 30 -18.22 -10.66 34.69
C LEU A 30 -17.43 -10.75 33.37
N LEU A 31 -17.53 -9.74 32.51
CA LEU A 31 -16.74 -9.67 31.26
C LEU A 31 -15.24 -9.55 31.55
N LEU A 32 -14.84 -8.75 32.54
CA LEU A 32 -13.45 -8.59 32.97
C LEU A 32 -12.89 -9.86 33.64
N GLN A 33 -13.73 -10.64 34.33
CA GLN A 33 -13.33 -11.91 34.93
C GLN A 33 -13.34 -13.08 33.94
N ALA A 34 -14.20 -13.04 32.92
CA ALA A 34 -14.29 -14.06 31.87
C ALA A 34 -13.36 -13.80 30.67
N ALA A 35 -12.84 -12.58 30.51
CA ALA A 35 -11.76 -12.29 29.60
C ALA A 35 -10.50 -13.01 30.10
N PRO A 36 -10.00 -14.04 29.42
CA PRO A 36 -8.74 -14.61 29.83
C PRO A 36 -7.67 -13.54 29.51
N ALA A 37 -6.71 -13.39 30.40
CA ALA A 37 -5.68 -12.36 30.34
C ALA A 37 -4.73 -12.58 29.13
N HIS A 38 -5.23 -12.36 27.91
CA HIS A 38 -4.44 -12.34 26.68
C HIS A 38 -4.19 -10.92 26.16
N TRP A 39 -4.69 -9.89 26.85
CA TRP A 39 -4.39 -8.49 26.52
C TRP A 39 -3.12 -8.01 27.23
N GLY A 40 -2.08 -8.84 27.16
CA GLY A 40 -0.71 -8.45 27.42
C GLY A 40 0.03 -8.49 26.09
N MET A 41 0.81 -7.46 25.78
CA MET A 41 1.91 -7.64 24.84
C MET A 41 2.69 -8.87 25.31
N GLU A 42 2.71 -9.94 24.53
CA GLU A 42 3.72 -10.98 24.69
C GLU A 42 5.04 -10.43 24.16
N ALA A 43 5.53 -9.40 24.86
CA ALA A 43 6.95 -9.16 24.98
C ALA A 43 7.52 -10.40 25.66
N GLU A 44 8.40 -11.08 24.94
CA GLU A 44 9.19 -12.21 25.43
C GLU A 44 8.41 -13.45 25.85
N ARG A 45 7.91 -14.18 24.85
CA ARG A 45 8.15 -15.63 24.91
C ARG A 45 9.65 -15.80 24.76
N ALA A 46 10.34 -15.79 25.91
CA ALA A 46 11.75 -16.07 26.05
C ALA A 46 12.14 -17.11 25.00
N LEU A 47 13.07 -16.73 24.11
CA LEU A 47 13.79 -17.73 23.33
C LEU A 47 14.26 -18.77 24.34
N LYS A 48 13.58 -19.93 24.37
CA LYS A 48 14.21 -21.15 24.86
C LYS A 48 15.34 -21.38 23.88
N LEU A 49 16.50 -20.79 24.18
CA LEU A 49 17.77 -21.11 23.57
C LEU A 49 17.86 -22.62 23.69
N ARG A 50 17.63 -23.32 22.58
CA ARG A 50 17.99 -24.72 22.48
C ARG A 50 19.50 -24.73 22.69
N PRO A 51 20.04 -25.45 23.68
CA PRO A 51 21.48 -25.59 23.77
C PRO A 51 21.95 -26.16 22.44
N LEU A 52 22.95 -25.52 21.84
CA LEU A 52 23.66 -26.06 20.69
C LEU A 52 24.25 -27.39 21.15
N ILE A 53 23.64 -28.51 20.76
CA ILE A 53 24.29 -29.82 20.89
C ILE A 53 25.28 -29.90 19.74
N THR A 54 26.48 -29.37 19.94
CA THR A 54 27.65 -29.73 19.14
C THR A 54 27.97 -31.19 19.43
N ARG A 55 27.50 -32.11 18.59
CA ARG A 55 28.18 -33.39 18.44
C ARG A 55 29.52 -33.10 17.79
N SER A 56 30.60 -33.19 18.57
CA SER A 56 31.95 -33.29 18.04
C SER A 56 32.02 -34.56 17.18
N ILE A 57 32.09 -34.39 15.86
CA ILE A 57 32.52 -35.47 14.98
C ILE A 57 34.03 -35.54 15.16
N GLU A 58 34.50 -36.54 15.90
CA GLU A 58 35.91 -36.89 15.92
C GLU A 58 36.27 -37.41 14.52
N ILE A 59 36.89 -36.56 13.72
CA ILE A 59 37.40 -36.93 12.41
C ILE A 59 38.62 -37.81 12.67
N LYS A 60 38.43 -39.13 12.58
CA LYS A 60 39.52 -40.10 12.55
C LYS A 60 40.47 -39.71 11.40
N PRO A 61 41.75 -39.40 11.67
CA PRO A 61 42.70 -39.06 10.63
C PRO A 61 42.83 -40.23 9.63
N PRO A 62 42.85 -39.97 8.31
CA PRO A 62 43.00 -41.02 7.33
C PRO A 62 44.40 -41.63 7.45
N SER A 63 44.47 -42.91 7.83
CA SER A 63 45.68 -43.71 7.67
C SER A 63 45.98 -43.88 6.17
N PRO A 64 47.25 -43.88 5.75
CA PRO A 64 47.61 -43.87 4.35
C PRO A 64 47.47 -45.26 3.71
N THR A 65 46.96 -45.24 2.47
CA THR A 65 47.20 -46.20 1.38
C THR A 65 46.75 -47.66 1.56
N ALA A 66 45.67 -48.01 0.88
CA ALA A 66 45.50 -49.34 0.27
C ALA A 66 44.63 -49.25 -1.00
N ALA A 67 45.28 -49.55 -2.14
CA ALA A 67 44.80 -50.10 -3.42
C ALA A 67 43.46 -49.63 -4.05
N LEU A 68 43.57 -49.13 -5.28
CA LEU A 68 42.49 -48.91 -6.25
C LEU A 68 41.61 -50.16 -6.47
N PRO A 69 40.26 -50.06 -6.44
CA PRO A 69 39.37 -51.07 -7.00
C PRO A 69 39.13 -50.85 -8.50
N ALA A 70 39.08 -51.94 -9.26
CA ALA A 70 38.83 -51.99 -10.70
C ALA A 70 37.40 -51.54 -11.09
N PRO A 71 37.18 -51.09 -12.35
CA PRO A 71 35.88 -50.58 -12.80
C PRO A 71 34.84 -51.70 -13.01
N PRO A 72 33.53 -51.43 -12.75
CA PRO A 72 32.45 -52.39 -12.96
C PRO A 72 32.01 -52.49 -14.44
N PRO A 73 31.40 -53.63 -14.84
CA PRO A 73 31.00 -53.89 -16.22
C PRO A 73 29.75 -53.11 -16.67
N PRO A 74 29.51 -52.96 -17.98
CA PRO A 74 28.41 -52.16 -18.52
C PRO A 74 27.05 -52.84 -18.36
N VAL A 75 26.05 -52.07 -17.93
CA VAL A 75 24.67 -52.52 -17.72
C VAL A 75 23.89 -52.47 -19.04
N GLN A 76 23.25 -53.58 -19.42
CA GLN A 76 22.37 -53.70 -20.58
C GLN A 76 21.08 -52.88 -20.42
N ARG A 77 20.69 -52.18 -21.48
CA ARG A 77 19.45 -51.39 -21.58
C ARG A 77 18.26 -52.31 -21.86
N ALA A 78 17.32 -52.39 -20.94
CA ALA A 78 16.00 -53.02 -21.16
C ALA A 78 14.97 -52.00 -21.67
N ALA A 79 14.08 -52.47 -22.55
CA ALA A 79 13.03 -51.70 -23.24
C ALA A 79 11.86 -51.29 -22.31
N PRO A 80 11.09 -50.24 -22.67
CA PRO A 80 10.10 -49.64 -21.76
C PRO A 80 8.77 -50.40 -21.72
N ALA A 81 8.24 -50.59 -20.52
CA ALA A 81 6.89 -51.10 -20.27
C ALA A 81 5.94 -49.97 -19.81
N VAL A 82 4.85 -49.82 -20.55
CA VAL A 82 3.48 -49.39 -20.19
C VAL A 82 3.31 -48.08 -19.39
N ALA A 83 2.67 -47.10 -20.03
CA ALA A 83 2.20 -45.85 -19.44
C ALA A 83 0.95 -46.05 -18.53
N PRO A 84 0.87 -45.36 -17.37
CA PRO A 84 -0.36 -45.32 -16.58
C PRO A 84 -1.37 -44.30 -17.15
N ARG A 85 -2.65 -44.70 -17.17
CA ARG A 85 -3.80 -43.88 -17.56
C ARG A 85 -4.04 -42.72 -16.59
N LEU A 86 -4.23 -41.52 -17.13
CA LEU A 86 -4.71 -40.34 -16.40
C LEU A 86 -6.20 -40.49 -16.06
N GLN A 87 -6.54 -40.39 -14.78
CA GLN A 87 -7.92 -40.20 -14.32
C GLN A 87 -8.33 -38.75 -14.58
N GLN A 88 -9.35 -38.55 -15.42
CA GLN A 88 -10.02 -37.28 -15.60
C GLN A 88 -10.86 -36.97 -14.35
N ASN A 89 -10.48 -35.92 -13.61
CA ASN A 89 -11.36 -35.31 -12.61
C ASN A 89 -12.34 -34.37 -13.32
N THR A 90 -13.59 -34.79 -13.42
CA THR A 90 -14.73 -33.94 -13.74
C THR A 90 -14.96 -32.93 -12.61
N ALA A 91 -14.98 -31.64 -12.94
CA ALA A 91 -15.32 -30.56 -12.02
C ALA A 91 -16.82 -30.61 -11.68
N SER A 92 -17.13 -30.73 -10.39
CA SER A 92 -18.49 -30.57 -9.86
C SER A 92 -18.82 -29.07 -9.77
N ALA A 93 -19.80 -28.64 -10.54
CA ALA A 93 -20.37 -27.31 -10.46
C ALA A 93 -21.15 -27.17 -9.14
N LEU A 94 -20.67 -26.30 -8.25
CA LEU A 94 -21.43 -25.83 -7.09
C LEU A 94 -21.70 -24.34 -7.23
N ALA A 95 -23.00 -24.05 -7.18
CA ALA A 95 -23.61 -22.76 -7.37
C ALA A 95 -23.05 -21.69 -6.42
N LYS A 96 -22.86 -20.51 -7.00
CA LYS A 96 -22.42 -19.28 -6.36
C LYS A 96 -23.46 -18.79 -5.36
N LYS A 97 -23.07 -18.68 -4.08
CA LYS A 97 -23.79 -17.90 -3.07
C LYS A 97 -22.88 -16.77 -2.61
N GLU A 98 -23.35 -15.56 -2.87
CA GLU A 98 -22.71 -14.27 -2.65
C GLU A 98 -22.87 -13.79 -1.20
N PRO A 99 -21.85 -13.11 -0.64
CA PRO A 99 -22.10 -11.98 0.24
C PRO A 99 -21.40 -10.71 -0.25
N ALA A 100 -22.15 -9.62 -0.13
CA ALA A 100 -21.93 -8.33 -0.74
C ALA A 100 -20.89 -7.42 -0.04
N ALA A 101 -20.50 -6.41 -0.83
CA ALA A 101 -20.21 -5.04 -0.42
C ALA A 101 -18.77 -4.65 -0.04
N ILE A 102 -17.76 -5.17 -0.75
CA ILE A 102 -16.54 -4.40 -1.09
C ILE A 102 -15.85 -5.18 -2.22
N GLU A 103 -15.59 -4.55 -3.36
CA GLU A 103 -14.92 -5.08 -4.58
C GLU A 103 -15.80 -5.39 -5.80
N SER A 104 -15.57 -4.56 -6.83
CA SER A 104 -15.55 -4.88 -8.27
C SER A 104 -16.81 -4.68 -9.12
N ILE A 105 -16.64 -3.85 -10.16
CA ILE A 105 -17.04 -4.12 -11.56
C ILE A 105 -16.02 -3.36 -12.44
N ALA A 106 -15.45 -3.89 -13.54
CA ALA A 106 -16.01 -4.83 -14.50
C ALA A 106 -14.96 -5.71 -15.22
N SER A 107 -15.45 -6.82 -15.78
CA SER A 107 -14.80 -7.72 -16.75
C SER A 107 -15.14 -7.30 -18.21
N PRO A 108 -14.45 -7.84 -19.25
CA PRO A 108 -14.07 -7.11 -20.46
C PRO A 108 -14.96 -7.38 -21.70
N VAL A 109 -15.03 -6.43 -22.64
CA VAL A 109 -15.44 -6.62 -24.05
C VAL A 109 -14.80 -5.50 -24.94
N PRO A 110 -14.75 -5.57 -26.28
CA PRO A 110 -13.54 -5.54 -27.10
C PRO A 110 -13.34 -4.25 -27.91
N GLU A 111 -12.19 -4.17 -28.61
CA GLU A 111 -11.72 -3.07 -29.47
C GLU A 111 -12.74 -2.52 -30.48
N PRO A 112 -12.70 -1.21 -30.78
CA PRO A 112 -13.46 -0.64 -31.89
C PRO A 112 -12.75 -0.87 -33.24
N THR A 113 -13.55 -1.32 -34.21
CA THR A 113 -13.18 -1.45 -35.62
C THR A 113 -13.00 -0.07 -36.27
N ALA A 114 -11.90 0.08 -37.01
CA ALA A 114 -11.60 1.23 -37.84
C ALA A 114 -12.65 1.42 -38.94
N THR A 115 -13.12 2.66 -39.12
CA THR A 115 -13.89 3.08 -40.29
C THR A 115 -13.06 4.07 -41.10
N THR A 116 -12.83 3.70 -42.37
CA THR A 116 -12.18 4.47 -43.42
C THR A 116 -13.19 5.38 -44.13
N THR A 117 -12.78 6.61 -44.47
CA THR A 117 -13.40 7.47 -45.50
C THR A 117 -12.40 8.59 -45.90
N PRO A 118 -12.54 9.28 -47.05
CA PRO A 118 -11.50 9.39 -48.09
C PRO A 118 -10.82 10.79 -48.15
N PRO A 119 -9.79 10.98 -49.02
CA PRO A 119 -8.94 12.17 -49.03
C PRO A 119 -9.46 13.29 -49.93
N THR A 120 -9.09 14.54 -49.65
CA THR A 120 -9.34 15.76 -50.45
C THR A 120 -8.35 16.86 -49.96
N PRO A 121 -7.79 17.74 -50.82
CA PRO A 121 -6.38 17.71 -51.20
C PRO A 121 -5.55 18.88 -50.65
N ALA A 122 -4.25 18.80 -50.93
CA ALA A 122 -3.16 19.72 -50.60
C ALA A 122 -3.38 21.18 -51.03
N PRO A 123 -2.64 22.10 -50.38
CA PRO A 123 -1.86 23.07 -51.12
C PRO A 123 -0.37 23.14 -50.69
N GLU A 124 0.49 23.00 -51.70
CA GLU A 124 1.80 23.63 -52.02
C GLU A 124 2.75 24.29 -50.99
N PRO A 125 4.06 24.38 -51.32
CA PRO A 125 5.17 24.14 -50.40
C PRO A 125 5.81 25.42 -49.82
N ARG A 126 6.46 25.26 -48.65
CA ARG A 126 7.32 26.29 -48.01
C ARG A 126 8.66 25.63 -47.59
N PRO A 127 9.81 26.32 -47.71
CA PRO A 127 11.14 25.72 -47.88
C PRO A 127 11.77 25.17 -46.56
N PRO A 128 12.90 24.43 -46.63
CA PRO A 128 13.26 23.43 -45.64
C PRO A 128 13.97 24.04 -44.43
N VAL A 129 13.63 23.56 -43.23
CA VAL A 129 14.44 23.77 -42.02
C VAL A 129 14.75 22.41 -41.41
N ALA A 130 16.05 22.14 -41.40
CA ALA A 130 16.84 21.16 -40.65
C ALA A 130 16.09 20.07 -39.85
N GLU A 131 16.34 18.85 -40.27
CA GLU A 131 16.14 17.61 -39.52
C GLU A 131 16.98 17.66 -38.22
N ALA A 132 16.29 17.77 -37.09
CA ALA A 132 16.89 17.60 -35.77
C ALA A 132 16.67 16.14 -35.34
N ALA A 133 17.78 15.45 -35.08
CA ALA A 133 17.83 14.11 -34.49
C ALA A 133 16.97 14.03 -33.21
N PRO A 134 16.40 12.85 -32.88
CA PRO A 134 15.61 12.68 -31.68
C PRO A 134 16.50 12.89 -30.44
N ALA A 135 16.26 13.97 -29.72
CA ALA A 135 16.77 14.13 -28.37
C ALA A 135 16.07 13.10 -27.47
N THR A 136 16.80 12.05 -27.11
CA THR A 136 16.53 11.30 -25.90
C THR A 136 16.52 12.30 -24.74
N PRO A 137 15.42 12.44 -23.96
CA PRO A 137 15.51 13.18 -22.72
C PRO A 137 16.33 12.33 -21.75
N VAL A 138 17.60 12.69 -21.57
CA VAL A 138 18.33 12.31 -20.36
C VAL A 138 17.62 13.04 -19.24
N ALA A 139 16.84 12.30 -18.45
CA ALA A 139 16.26 12.79 -17.21
C ALA A 139 17.39 13.37 -16.37
N ALA A 140 17.43 14.69 -16.25
CA ALA A 140 18.34 15.34 -15.33
C ALA A 140 17.97 14.85 -13.94
N ALA A 141 18.87 14.09 -13.31
CA ALA A 141 18.76 13.70 -11.92
C ALA A 141 18.48 14.96 -11.10
N GLY A 142 17.24 15.10 -10.64
CA GLY A 142 16.90 16.08 -9.62
C GLY A 142 17.76 15.79 -8.41
N ALA A 143 18.25 16.82 -7.73
CA ALA A 143 18.72 16.61 -6.38
C ALA A 143 17.54 15.97 -5.62
N LEU A 144 17.73 14.76 -5.14
CA LEU A 144 16.73 14.00 -4.41
C LEU A 144 17.17 13.99 -2.95
N THR A 145 16.26 14.28 -2.02
CA THR A 145 16.55 14.24 -0.58
C THR A 145 15.58 13.30 0.11
N ILE A 146 16.06 12.09 0.47
CA ILE A 146 15.25 11.11 1.19
C ILE A 146 15.06 11.58 2.64
N PRO A 147 13.82 11.67 3.16
CA PRO A 147 13.61 12.04 4.55
C PRO A 147 14.21 11.00 5.51
N GLY A 148 14.69 11.48 6.66
CA GLY A 148 15.11 10.60 7.76
C GLY A 148 13.95 9.77 8.31
N SER A 149 14.28 8.65 8.98
CA SER A 149 13.28 7.77 9.61
C SER A 149 12.37 8.52 10.58
N MET A 150 11.06 8.31 10.45
CA MET A 150 10.01 9.03 11.18
C MET A 150 8.80 8.13 11.41
N ARG A 151 8.19 8.23 12.59
CA ARG A 151 6.86 7.69 12.89
C ARG A 151 5.84 8.83 12.92
N LEU A 152 4.81 8.72 12.09
CA LEU A 152 3.74 9.70 11.96
C LEU A 152 2.44 9.06 12.41
N LYS A 153 1.77 9.64 13.41
CA LYS A 153 0.45 9.19 13.88
C LYS A 153 -0.60 10.20 13.44
N TYR A 154 -1.70 9.72 12.89
CA TYR A 154 -2.78 10.54 12.35
C TYR A 154 -4.09 10.32 13.12
N SER A 155 -4.84 11.40 13.29
CA SER A 155 -6.28 11.34 13.56
C SER A 155 -7.00 11.29 12.22
N MET A 156 -8.01 10.44 12.09
CA MET A 156 -8.72 10.24 10.83
C MET A 156 -10.22 10.44 10.99
N THR A 157 -10.78 11.14 10.02
CA THR A 157 -12.22 11.13 9.74
C THR A 157 -12.44 10.51 8.37
N GLY A 158 -13.58 9.85 8.19
CA GLY A 158 -13.93 9.30 6.90
C GLY A 158 -15.43 9.15 6.76
N ARG A 159 -15.84 8.85 5.54
CA ARG A 159 -17.21 8.52 5.18
C ARG A 159 -17.23 7.21 4.44
N SER A 160 -18.12 6.32 4.85
CA SER A 160 -18.40 5.07 4.13
C SER A 160 -19.89 4.84 4.06
N ARG A 161 -20.43 4.64 2.85
CA ARG A 161 -21.87 4.39 2.63
C ARG A 161 -22.75 5.42 3.35
N ASN A 162 -22.40 6.70 3.19
CA ASN A 162 -23.07 7.86 3.80
C ASN A 162 -23.01 7.93 5.34
N MET A 163 -22.18 7.13 6.00
CA MET A 163 -21.96 7.21 7.43
C MET A 163 -20.55 7.70 7.73
N ASP A 164 -20.46 8.72 8.58
CA ASP A 164 -19.18 9.24 9.03
C ASP A 164 -18.58 8.31 10.10
N TYR A 165 -17.27 8.16 10.07
CA TYR A 165 -16.53 7.35 11.05
C TYR A 165 -15.23 8.02 11.44
N HIS A 166 -14.71 7.62 12.60
CA HIS A 166 -13.42 8.03 13.11
C HIS A 166 -12.45 6.85 13.12
N ALA A 167 -11.18 7.13 12.87
CA ALA A 167 -10.11 6.14 12.87
C ALA A 167 -8.80 6.77 13.33
N SER A 168 -7.80 5.93 13.51
CA SER A 168 -6.41 6.35 13.68
C SER A 168 -5.54 5.67 12.64
N ALA A 169 -4.48 6.36 12.21
CA ALA A 169 -3.44 5.73 11.41
C ALA A 169 -2.05 5.95 11.99
N GLN A 170 -1.13 5.07 11.63
CA GLN A 170 0.29 5.20 11.88
C GLN A 170 1.05 4.89 10.59
N LEU A 171 1.91 5.81 10.17
CA LEU A 171 2.93 5.60 9.16
C LEU A 171 4.30 5.47 9.83
N ASP A 172 4.90 4.30 9.71
CA ASP A 172 6.29 4.03 10.06
C ASP A 172 7.14 4.15 8.80
N TRP A 173 7.94 5.21 8.70
CA TRP A 173 8.96 5.37 7.66
C TRP A 173 10.34 5.09 8.26
N LEU A 174 11.03 4.08 7.75
CA LEU A 174 12.34 3.64 8.20
C LEU A 174 13.29 3.51 7.00
N GLN A 175 14.51 3.99 7.15
CA GLN A 175 15.58 3.83 6.15
C GLN A 175 16.97 3.90 6.78
N ASP A 176 17.95 3.29 6.12
CA ASP A 176 19.37 3.26 6.51
C ASP A 176 20.31 3.88 5.46
N GLY A 177 19.74 4.47 4.41
CA GLY A 177 20.45 5.07 3.28
C GLY A 177 20.57 4.16 2.06
N GLU A 178 20.43 2.85 2.23
CA GLU A 178 20.48 1.86 1.15
C GLU A 178 19.11 1.21 0.93
N ALA A 179 18.42 0.85 2.01
CA ALA A 179 17.12 0.22 2.00
C ALA A 179 16.09 1.01 2.80
N TYR A 180 14.81 0.77 2.51
CA TYR A 180 13.71 1.37 3.25
C TYR A 180 12.59 0.38 3.58
N GLN A 181 11.83 0.76 4.59
CA GLN A 181 10.55 0.16 4.95
C GLN A 181 9.54 1.26 5.26
N ALA A 182 8.35 1.16 4.66
CA ALA A 182 7.23 2.04 4.93
C ALA A 182 6.01 1.20 5.32
N GLY A 183 5.46 1.41 6.51
CA GLY A 183 4.29 0.68 7.00
C GLY A 183 3.16 1.64 7.37
N MET A 184 1.99 1.49 6.77
CA MET A 184 0.78 2.24 7.11
C MET A 184 -0.24 1.31 7.76
N VAL A 185 -0.62 1.57 9.01
CA VAL A 185 -1.70 0.86 9.70
C VAL A 185 -2.86 1.81 9.93
N VAL A 186 -4.06 1.41 9.55
CA VAL A 186 -5.31 2.14 9.74
C VAL A 186 -6.25 1.29 10.58
N SER A 187 -6.67 1.80 11.74
CA SER A 187 -7.55 1.09 12.67
C SER A 187 -8.78 1.93 12.99
N ALA A 188 -9.96 1.33 12.84
CA ALA A 188 -11.24 1.98 13.06
C ALA A 188 -12.14 1.08 13.92
N PHE A 189 -12.68 1.65 15.00
CA PHE A 189 -13.54 0.89 15.92
C PHE A 189 -14.78 0.36 15.18
N GLY A 190 -15.05 -0.94 15.28
CA GLY A 190 -16.15 -1.61 14.60
C GLY A 190 -15.97 -1.87 13.09
N LEU A 191 -14.96 -1.26 12.44
CA LEU A 191 -14.65 -1.42 11.02
C LEU A 191 -13.41 -2.30 10.78
N GLY A 192 -12.59 -2.52 11.81
CA GLY A 192 -11.41 -3.38 11.78
C GLY A 192 -10.14 -2.61 11.47
N GLU A 193 -9.12 -3.35 11.02
CA GLU A 193 -7.80 -2.83 10.70
C GLU A 193 -7.42 -3.15 9.25
N ARG A 194 -6.72 -2.21 8.62
CA ARG A 194 -6.02 -2.43 7.36
C ARG A 194 -4.56 -2.02 7.54
N SER A 195 -3.63 -2.87 7.14
CA SER A 195 -2.21 -2.57 7.09
C SER A 195 -1.69 -2.65 5.67
N MET A 196 -0.92 -1.65 5.25
CA MET A 196 -0.18 -1.63 4.00
C MET A 196 1.30 -1.53 4.32
N ALA A 197 2.14 -2.23 3.57
CA ALA A 197 3.58 -2.16 3.76
C ALA A 197 4.30 -2.14 2.42
N SER A 198 5.31 -1.28 2.32
CA SER A 198 6.24 -1.19 1.20
C SER A 198 7.66 -1.39 1.70
N ARG A 199 8.48 -2.10 0.94
CA ARG A 199 9.92 -2.21 1.18
C ARG A 199 10.66 -2.19 -0.14
N GLY A 200 11.88 -1.68 -0.12
CA GLY A 200 12.69 -1.56 -1.32
C GLY A 200 14.08 -1.04 -1.04
N GLN A 201 14.75 -0.67 -2.11
CA GLN A 201 16.05 -0.01 -2.10
C GLN A 201 15.88 1.50 -2.31
N ILE A 202 16.90 2.25 -1.95
CA ILE A 202 17.08 3.66 -2.26
C ILE A 202 18.13 3.74 -3.37
N THR A 203 17.77 4.36 -4.48
CA THR A 203 18.64 4.54 -5.65
C THR A 203 18.84 6.03 -5.94
N GLY A 204 19.65 6.37 -6.94
CA GLY A 204 19.79 7.75 -7.40
C GLY A 204 18.49 8.39 -7.88
N ASP A 205 17.52 7.57 -8.32
CA ASP A 205 16.18 8.02 -8.76
C ASP A 205 15.15 8.01 -7.60
N GLY A 206 15.56 7.52 -6.43
CA GLY A 206 14.78 7.48 -5.19
C GLY A 206 14.31 6.11 -4.79
N LEU A 207 13.07 6.01 -4.34
CA LEU A 207 12.57 4.75 -3.81
C LEU A 207 12.35 3.75 -4.94
N ALA A 208 12.93 2.57 -4.80
CA ALA A 208 12.75 1.43 -5.70
C ALA A 208 12.08 0.30 -4.90
N PRO A 209 10.73 0.28 -4.80
CA PRO A 209 10.01 -0.80 -4.15
C PRO A 209 10.35 -2.16 -4.77
N THR A 210 10.47 -3.19 -3.94
CA THR A 210 10.58 -4.59 -4.36
C THR A 210 9.32 -5.37 -4.03
N ARG A 211 8.61 -4.97 -2.96
CA ARG A 211 7.36 -5.61 -2.52
C ARG A 211 6.42 -4.60 -1.87
N PHE A 212 5.17 -4.67 -2.27
CA PHE A 212 4.03 -4.02 -1.62
C PHE A 212 3.09 -5.08 -1.04
N LEU A 213 2.57 -4.85 0.17
CA LEU A 213 1.61 -5.69 0.88
C LEU A 213 0.40 -4.83 1.26
N ASP A 214 -0.80 -5.39 1.13
CA ASP A 214 -2.05 -4.80 1.58
C ASP A 214 -2.89 -5.88 2.27
N LYS A 215 -3.10 -5.72 3.57
CA LYS A 215 -3.77 -6.67 4.43
C LYS A 215 -4.96 -6.00 5.09
N SER A 216 -6.13 -6.57 4.88
CA SER A 216 -7.35 -6.26 5.62
C SER A 216 -8.02 -7.57 6.02
N ARG A 217 -9.17 -7.90 5.42
CA ARG A 217 -9.80 -9.24 5.52
C ARG A 217 -9.03 -10.31 4.76
N SER A 218 -8.38 -9.91 3.68
CA SER A 218 -7.46 -10.74 2.89
C SER A 218 -6.12 -10.03 2.77
N GLU A 219 -5.09 -10.79 2.42
CA GLU A 219 -3.73 -10.27 2.18
C GLU A 219 -3.41 -10.36 0.69
N ARG A 220 -2.98 -9.24 0.11
CA ARG A 220 -2.57 -9.13 -1.28
C ARG A 220 -1.19 -8.47 -1.37
N ALA A 221 -0.44 -8.82 -2.40
CA ALA A 221 0.89 -8.30 -2.62
C ALA A 221 1.17 -8.00 -4.09
N ALA A 222 1.96 -6.96 -4.33
CA ALA A 222 2.60 -6.70 -5.62
C ALA A 222 4.12 -6.89 -5.47
N HIS A 223 4.74 -7.53 -6.46
CA HIS A 223 6.18 -7.73 -6.52
C HIS A 223 6.75 -7.01 -7.72
N PHE A 224 7.71 -6.14 -7.46
CA PHE A 224 8.39 -5.36 -8.49
C PHE A 224 9.64 -6.13 -8.91
N GLN A 225 9.70 -6.51 -10.18
CA GLN A 225 10.79 -7.33 -10.75
C GLN A 225 11.45 -6.54 -11.90
N PRO A 226 12.24 -5.49 -11.59
CA PRO A 226 12.89 -4.65 -12.60
C PRO A 226 13.76 -5.46 -13.55
N ASP A 227 14.51 -6.44 -13.05
CA ASP A 227 15.35 -7.34 -13.86
C ASP A 227 14.55 -8.14 -14.91
N LYS A 228 13.25 -8.34 -14.66
CA LYS A 228 12.33 -9.03 -15.57
C LYS A 228 11.37 -8.08 -16.28
N GLY A 229 11.51 -6.76 -16.06
CA GLY A 229 10.66 -5.74 -16.65
C GLY A 229 9.18 -5.83 -16.29
N LYS A 230 8.81 -6.39 -15.12
CA LYS A 230 7.39 -6.57 -14.77
C LYS A 230 7.05 -6.39 -13.29
N ILE A 231 5.77 -6.14 -13.02
CA ILE A 231 5.16 -6.18 -11.69
C ILE A 231 4.11 -7.30 -11.68
N THR A 232 4.17 -8.16 -10.67
CA THR A 232 3.29 -9.35 -10.56
C THR A 232 2.47 -9.30 -9.28
N PHE A 233 1.22 -9.77 -9.32
CA PHE A 233 0.28 -9.66 -8.20
C PHE A 233 -0.08 -11.02 -7.60
N SER A 234 -0.14 -11.11 -6.26
CA SER A 234 -0.56 -12.34 -5.57
C SER A 234 -2.05 -12.64 -5.71
N ALA A 235 -2.83 -11.68 -6.21
CA ALA A 235 -4.26 -11.82 -6.46
C ALA A 235 -4.57 -12.52 -7.80
N ASN A 236 -3.57 -13.11 -8.47
CA ASN A 236 -3.68 -13.70 -9.82
C ASN A 236 -4.23 -12.72 -10.87
N SER A 237 -4.07 -11.42 -10.66
CA SER A 237 -4.33 -10.40 -11.66
C SER A 237 -3.22 -10.42 -12.72
N PRO A 238 -3.50 -9.96 -13.97
CA PRO A 238 -2.48 -9.91 -15.01
C PRO A 238 -1.24 -9.14 -14.56
N ASP A 239 -0.06 -9.66 -14.91
CA ASP A 239 1.20 -8.94 -14.76
C ASP A 239 1.16 -7.64 -15.58
N VAL A 240 1.83 -6.60 -15.10
CA VAL A 240 1.97 -5.33 -15.81
C VAL A 240 3.44 -5.03 -16.09
N PRO A 241 3.79 -4.32 -17.18
CA PRO A 241 5.15 -3.88 -17.42
C PRO A 241 5.66 -3.01 -16.27
N TRP A 242 6.88 -3.26 -15.80
CA TRP A 242 7.56 -2.39 -14.85
C TRP A 242 8.06 -1.13 -15.56
N GLN A 243 8.00 0.02 -14.87
CA GLN A 243 8.51 1.29 -15.38
C GLN A 243 9.56 1.85 -14.42
N PRO A 244 10.60 2.55 -14.92
CA PRO A 244 11.54 3.28 -14.07
C PRO A 244 10.82 4.22 -13.10
N GLY A 245 11.28 4.24 -11.84
CA GLY A 245 10.66 5.05 -10.78
C GLY A 245 9.29 4.55 -10.32
N ALA A 246 8.86 3.33 -10.71
CA ALA A 246 7.59 2.77 -10.25
C ALA A 246 7.48 2.72 -8.72
N GLN A 247 6.35 3.17 -8.20
CA GLN A 247 6.02 3.23 -6.78
C GLN A 247 4.87 2.29 -6.44
N ASP A 248 4.55 2.18 -5.15
CA ASP A 248 3.31 1.60 -4.66
C ASP A 248 2.49 2.62 -3.87
N ARG A 249 1.31 2.22 -3.39
CA ARG A 249 0.33 3.09 -2.71
C ARG A 249 0.80 3.65 -1.36
N VAL A 250 1.93 3.20 -0.81
CA VAL A 250 2.56 3.79 0.39
C VAL A 250 3.80 4.58 0.00
N SER A 251 4.72 3.98 -0.77
CA SER A 251 5.99 4.62 -1.14
C SER A 251 5.81 5.89 -1.99
N VAL A 252 4.73 5.98 -2.78
CA VAL A 252 4.45 7.16 -3.63
C VAL A 252 4.46 8.48 -2.86
N PHE A 253 3.95 8.51 -1.62
CA PHE A 253 3.92 9.74 -0.82
C PHE A 253 5.30 10.16 -0.33
N VAL A 254 6.15 9.19 0.01
CA VAL A 254 7.53 9.45 0.44
C VAL A 254 8.41 9.79 -0.76
N GLN A 255 8.15 9.20 -1.94
CA GLN A 255 8.82 9.60 -3.18
C GLN A 255 8.49 11.05 -3.55
N LEU A 256 7.22 11.48 -3.47
CA LEU A 256 6.84 12.88 -3.67
C LEU A 256 7.54 13.80 -2.67
N ALA A 257 7.57 13.43 -1.38
CA ALA A 257 8.32 14.16 -0.36
C ALA A 257 9.80 14.30 -0.74
N SER A 258 10.41 13.22 -1.23
CA SER A 258 11.84 13.20 -1.57
C SER A 258 12.19 14.07 -2.78
N LEU A 259 11.31 14.08 -3.78
CA LEU A 259 11.46 14.91 -4.98
C LEU A 259 11.35 16.39 -4.62
N LEU A 260 10.31 16.79 -3.90
CA LEU A 260 10.12 18.18 -3.50
C LEU A 260 11.18 18.65 -2.51
N ALA A 261 11.62 17.78 -1.58
CA ALA A 261 12.66 18.11 -0.61
C ALA A 261 14.01 18.42 -1.27
N GLY A 262 14.35 17.69 -2.33
CA GLY A 262 15.66 17.80 -2.94
C GLY A 262 15.80 18.98 -3.92
N ASP A 263 14.73 19.36 -4.62
CA ASP A 263 14.75 20.52 -5.51
C ASP A 263 13.37 21.19 -5.63
N PRO A 264 12.90 21.93 -4.60
CA PRO A 264 11.58 22.56 -4.61
C PRO A 264 11.36 23.50 -5.81
N ALA A 265 12.42 24.13 -6.31
CA ALA A 265 12.35 25.08 -7.41
C ALA A 265 11.95 24.42 -8.76
N LYS A 266 12.19 23.11 -8.92
CA LYS A 266 11.73 22.34 -10.08
C LYS A 266 10.23 22.04 -10.09
N TYR A 267 9.56 22.26 -8.95
CA TYR A 267 8.16 21.94 -8.76
C TYR A 267 7.35 23.21 -8.43
N PRO A 268 7.32 24.22 -9.34
CA PRO A 268 6.48 25.40 -9.11
C PRO A 268 5.00 25.03 -9.15
N VAL A 269 4.15 25.92 -8.60
CA VAL A 269 2.69 25.77 -8.64
C VAL A 269 2.21 25.57 -10.09
N GLY A 270 1.34 24.58 -10.29
CA GLY A 270 0.80 24.17 -11.58
C GLY A 270 1.64 23.12 -12.31
N SER A 271 2.87 22.85 -11.87
CA SER A 271 3.67 21.74 -12.40
C SER A 271 3.06 20.39 -12.04
N SER A 272 3.45 19.34 -12.77
CA SER A 272 2.94 17.98 -12.56
C SER A 272 4.06 16.99 -12.29
N VAL A 273 3.79 16.03 -11.40
CA VAL A 273 4.66 14.89 -11.10
C VAL A 273 3.90 13.61 -11.40
N SER A 274 4.39 12.81 -12.36
CA SER A 274 3.78 11.55 -12.77
C SER A 274 4.58 10.36 -12.27
N LEU A 275 3.94 9.45 -11.55
CA LEU A 275 4.56 8.26 -10.96
C LEU A 275 3.74 7.02 -11.32
N PHE A 276 4.34 6.03 -11.98
CA PHE A 276 3.70 4.74 -12.20
C PHE A 276 3.51 4.03 -10.86
N THR A 277 2.27 3.80 -10.44
CA THR A 277 1.95 3.41 -9.06
C THR A 277 1.16 2.11 -9.03
N ALA A 278 1.73 1.08 -8.41
CA ALA A 278 1.07 -0.21 -8.23
C ALA A 278 0.24 -0.27 -6.94
N GLY A 279 -0.97 -0.81 -7.06
CA GLY A 279 -1.81 -1.27 -5.94
C GLY A 279 -1.78 -2.79 -5.79
N PRO A 280 -2.77 -3.38 -5.08
CA PRO A 280 -2.79 -4.82 -4.80
C PRO A 280 -3.12 -5.70 -6.02
N THR A 281 -3.72 -5.15 -7.08
CA THR A 281 -4.25 -5.92 -8.22
C THR A 281 -3.92 -5.32 -9.59
N GLY A 282 -3.18 -4.21 -9.64
CA GLY A 282 -2.88 -3.50 -10.87
C GLY A 282 -1.98 -2.29 -10.62
N ALA A 283 -1.61 -1.60 -11.70
CA ALA A 283 -0.82 -0.37 -11.62
C ALA A 283 -1.32 0.65 -12.64
N ASP A 284 -1.17 1.93 -12.30
CA ASP A 284 -1.59 3.04 -13.13
C ASP A 284 -0.70 4.27 -12.90
N THR A 285 -0.60 5.17 -13.89
CA THR A 285 0.17 6.41 -13.74
C THR A 285 -0.60 7.41 -12.90
N TRP A 286 -0.01 7.79 -11.77
CA TRP A 286 -0.54 8.81 -10.87
C TRP A 286 0.09 10.15 -11.21
N THR A 287 -0.71 11.09 -11.70
CA THR A 287 -0.24 12.45 -12.00
C THR A 287 -0.75 13.41 -10.93
N PHE A 288 0.17 13.97 -10.17
CA PHE A 288 -0.07 14.96 -9.13
C PHE A 288 0.24 16.34 -9.65
N VAL A 289 -0.68 17.29 -9.48
CA VAL A 289 -0.44 18.70 -9.74
C VAL A 289 0.01 19.36 -8.45
N VAL A 290 1.09 20.13 -8.50
CA VAL A 290 1.58 20.93 -7.37
C VAL A 290 0.69 22.17 -7.25
N GLU A 291 0.03 22.33 -6.11
CA GLU A 291 -0.80 23.48 -5.78
C GLU A 291 -0.01 24.47 -4.90
N ALA A 292 -0.65 25.58 -4.54
CA ALA A 292 -0.04 26.57 -3.66
C ALA A 292 0.22 26.03 -2.25
N GLU A 293 1.13 26.67 -1.53
CA GLU A 293 1.32 26.43 -0.10
C GLU A 293 0.06 26.82 0.69
N GLU A 294 -0.34 25.96 1.62
CA GLU A 294 -1.50 26.13 2.49
C GLU A 294 -1.07 26.11 3.96
N LYS A 295 -1.67 26.99 4.77
CA LYS A 295 -1.55 26.93 6.23
C LYS A 295 -2.59 25.98 6.80
N LEU A 296 -2.14 24.97 7.52
CA LEU A 296 -2.95 23.91 8.10
C LEU A 296 -2.95 24.01 9.62
N SER A 297 -4.14 24.07 10.22
CA SER A 297 -4.36 23.84 11.65
C SER A 297 -4.67 22.37 11.87
N LEU A 298 -3.69 21.58 12.32
CA LEU A 298 -3.81 20.13 12.53
C LEU A 298 -3.77 19.79 14.03
N PRO A 299 -4.17 18.57 14.45
CA PRO A 299 -4.01 18.14 15.84
C PRO A 299 -2.56 18.19 16.36
N ALA A 300 -1.57 18.11 15.47
CA ALA A 300 -0.14 18.27 15.79
C ALA A 300 0.32 19.73 15.90
N GLY A 301 -0.53 20.71 15.58
CA GLY A 301 -0.20 22.15 15.54
C GLY A 301 -0.37 22.77 14.15
N GLU A 302 0.22 23.96 13.98
CA GLU A 302 0.18 24.72 12.72
C GLU A 302 1.31 24.31 11.78
N PHE A 303 0.98 24.08 10.50
CA PHE A 303 1.95 23.74 9.45
C PHE A 303 1.74 24.62 8.22
N SER A 304 2.82 25.02 7.56
CA SER A 304 2.76 25.48 6.17
C SER A 304 3.17 24.30 5.28
N ALA A 305 2.32 23.93 4.34
CA ALA A 305 2.49 22.72 3.54
C ALA A 305 2.15 22.95 2.08
N VAL A 306 2.96 22.40 1.18
CA VAL A 306 2.68 22.39 -0.25
C VAL A 306 1.67 21.28 -0.52
N LYS A 307 0.54 21.65 -1.13
CA LYS A 307 -0.49 20.69 -1.50
C LYS A 307 -0.20 20.10 -2.88
N LEU A 308 -0.41 18.80 -3.04
CA LEU A 308 -0.40 18.12 -4.33
C LEU A 308 -1.70 17.37 -4.53
N THR A 309 -2.26 17.46 -5.73
CA THR A 309 -3.57 16.87 -6.04
C THR A 309 -3.52 16.00 -7.29
N ARG A 310 -3.96 14.75 -7.15
CA ARG A 310 -4.28 13.85 -8.24
C ARG A 310 -5.80 13.85 -8.43
N LYS A 311 -6.26 14.39 -9.54
CA LYS A 311 -7.68 14.31 -9.94
C LYS A 311 -7.98 12.97 -10.63
N PRO A 312 -9.20 12.42 -10.50
CA PRO A 312 -9.63 11.28 -11.31
C PRO A 312 -9.51 11.61 -12.80
N GLN A 313 -8.89 10.72 -13.59
CA GLN A 313 -8.76 10.89 -15.04
C GLN A 313 -9.68 9.95 -15.82
N ARG A 314 -10.07 8.84 -15.21
CA ARG A 314 -10.99 7.83 -15.75
C ARG A 314 -12.12 7.57 -14.76
N ASP A 315 -13.17 6.94 -15.25
CA ASP A 315 -14.20 6.39 -14.38
C ASP A 315 -13.58 5.45 -13.35
N TYR A 316 -14.11 5.46 -12.13
CA TYR A 316 -13.64 4.68 -10.98
C TYR A 316 -12.27 5.06 -10.42
N ASP A 317 -11.58 6.08 -10.96
CA ASP A 317 -10.38 6.60 -10.33
C ASP A 317 -10.70 7.29 -8.99
N GLN A 318 -9.76 7.20 -8.05
CA GLN A 318 -9.80 7.94 -6.79
C GLN A 318 -9.14 9.31 -6.91
N ALA A 319 -9.65 10.31 -6.20
CA ALA A 319 -8.94 11.56 -6.00
C ALA A 319 -7.98 11.43 -4.81
N VAL A 320 -6.79 12.02 -4.91
CA VAL A 320 -5.81 12.05 -3.82
C VAL A 320 -5.33 13.48 -3.65
N GLU A 321 -5.36 13.95 -2.41
CA GLU A 321 -4.77 15.22 -1.99
C GLU A 321 -3.77 14.92 -0.88
N VAL A 322 -2.56 15.45 -1.01
CA VAL A 322 -1.50 15.29 -0.01
C VAL A 322 -0.88 16.65 0.28
N TRP A 323 -0.65 16.94 1.55
CA TRP A 323 0.01 18.16 2.00
C TRP A 323 1.36 17.81 2.59
N LEU A 324 2.43 18.24 1.93
CA LEU A 324 3.81 17.98 2.29
C LEU A 324 4.38 19.20 3.01
N ALA A 325 4.79 19.03 4.27
CA ALA A 325 5.25 20.15 5.10
C ALA A 325 6.79 20.21 5.15
N PRO A 326 7.44 21.30 4.71
CA PRO A 326 8.90 21.42 4.77
C PRO A 326 9.46 21.28 6.21
N SER A 327 8.74 21.78 7.21
CA SER A 327 9.09 21.63 8.63
C SER A 327 9.03 20.18 9.14
N LEU A 328 8.40 19.28 8.39
CA LEU A 328 8.32 17.84 8.64
C LEU A 328 9.23 17.05 7.68
N ALA A 329 10.33 17.65 7.21
CA ALA A 329 11.20 17.09 6.17
C ALA A 329 10.41 16.68 4.92
N TRP A 330 9.41 17.47 4.56
CA TRP A 330 8.47 17.24 3.44
C TRP A 330 7.59 16.01 3.56
N LEU A 331 7.58 15.30 4.69
CA LEU A 331 6.65 14.19 4.88
C LEU A 331 5.18 14.67 4.94
N PRO A 332 4.22 13.77 4.68
CA PRO A 332 2.80 14.13 4.66
C PRO A 332 2.30 14.60 6.04
N ALA A 333 1.88 15.87 6.12
CA ALA A 333 1.15 16.39 7.28
C ALA A 333 -0.35 16.07 7.20
N ARG A 334 -0.87 15.93 5.98
CA ARG A 334 -2.26 15.52 5.74
C ARG A 334 -2.36 14.71 4.45
N ILE A 335 -3.23 13.70 4.44
CA ILE A 335 -3.57 12.93 3.24
C ILE A 335 -5.08 12.76 3.20
N ARG A 336 -5.70 13.19 2.10
CA ARG A 336 -7.12 12.94 1.83
C ARG A 336 -7.27 12.10 0.57
N ILE A 337 -8.00 10.99 0.68
CA ILE A 337 -8.30 10.12 -0.45
C ILE A 337 -9.81 10.04 -0.58
N THR A 338 -10.33 10.38 -1.76
CA THR A 338 -11.76 10.29 -2.08
C THR A 338 -11.96 9.22 -3.14
N GLN A 339 -12.75 8.21 -2.84
CA GLN A 339 -13.12 7.13 -3.75
C GLN A 339 -14.11 7.64 -4.81
N HIS A 340 -14.25 6.89 -5.89
CA HIS A 340 -15.15 7.24 -6.99
C HIS A 340 -16.62 7.39 -6.57
N ASN A 341 -17.05 6.75 -5.48
CA ASN A 341 -18.41 6.80 -4.95
C ASN A 341 -18.61 7.96 -3.95
N GLY A 342 -17.59 8.82 -3.75
CA GLY A 342 -17.63 9.93 -2.79
C GLY A 342 -17.29 9.57 -1.34
N ASP A 343 -17.12 8.27 -1.02
CA ASP A 343 -16.53 7.85 0.25
C ASP A 343 -15.12 8.43 0.35
N PHE A 344 -14.72 8.89 1.52
CA PHE A 344 -13.41 9.50 1.68
C PHE A 344 -12.77 9.12 3.01
N VAL A 345 -11.48 9.34 3.07
CA VAL A 345 -10.69 9.29 4.28
C VAL A 345 -9.78 10.50 4.32
N ASP A 346 -9.74 11.19 5.45
CA ASP A 346 -8.91 12.36 5.71
C ASP A 346 -8.02 12.07 6.93
N GLN A 347 -6.71 11.99 6.69
CA GLN A 347 -5.66 11.71 7.67
C GLN A 347 -5.00 13.02 8.05
N GLN A 348 -5.14 13.46 9.30
CA GLN A 348 -4.55 14.68 9.81
C GLN A 348 -3.49 14.36 10.85
N LEU A 349 -2.29 14.92 10.70
CA LEU A 349 -1.17 14.63 11.58
C LEU A 349 -1.52 14.98 13.02
N ARG A 350 -1.24 14.05 13.93
CA ARG A 350 -1.41 14.20 15.37
C ARG A 350 -0.07 14.21 16.10
N VAL A 351 0.86 13.35 15.70
CA VAL A 351 2.20 13.27 16.29
C VAL A 351 3.20 12.90 15.21
N ALA A 352 4.38 13.54 15.25
CA ALA A 352 5.56 13.12 14.52
C ALA A 352 6.68 12.87 15.53
N GLU A 353 7.27 11.68 15.51
CA GLU A 353 8.30 11.27 16.46
C GLU A 353 9.37 10.44 15.75
N LYS A 354 10.61 10.51 16.24
CA LYS A 354 11.65 9.60 15.77
C LYS A 354 11.28 8.17 16.18
N PRO A 355 11.41 7.19 15.28
CA PRO A 355 11.19 5.78 15.63
C PRO A 355 12.21 5.35 16.70
N LEU A 356 11.75 4.51 17.62
CA LEU A 356 12.52 3.98 18.75
C LEU A 356 13.65 3.06 18.30
#